data_AF-A0A2M7IDF7-F1
#
_entry.id   AF-A0A2M7IDF7-F1
#
_cell.length_a   1.000
_cell.length_b   1.000
_cell.length_c   1.000
_cell.angle_alpha   90.00
_cell.angle_beta   90.00
_cell.angle_gamma   90.00
#
_symmetry.space_group_name_H-M   'P 1'
#
loop_
_entity.id
_entity.type
_entity.pdbx_description
1 polymer ?
#
loop_
_entity_poly.entity_id
_entity_poly.type
_entity_poly.pdbx_seq_one_letter_code
_entity_poly.pdbx_strand_id
1 'polypeptide(L)'
;MLPLFTVYAQIQEWDQTFKGGPSCVVDGVPTLKCLEIVFGNILYMASFFIIIVLFIMFVVGSFKYLTSFGNAEAIKKAQGTLKYALIGFILFVSAFLIMTIIQTLFLGGTQQDGSTKPNLFEFKLGE
;
A
#
# COMPACT_ATOMS: atom_id res chain seq x y z
N MET A 1 12.69 -31.85 8.67
CA MET A 1 12.36 -31.26 9.98
C MET A 1 11.29 -30.22 9.69
N LEU A 2 10.03 -30.46 10.08
CA LEU A 2 8.90 -29.60 9.74
C LEU A 2 8.79 -28.46 10.78
N PRO A 3 8.64 -27.19 10.38
CA PRO A 3 8.40 -26.11 11.34
C PRO A 3 7.02 -26.28 11.99
N LEU A 4 6.99 -26.26 13.32
CA LEU A 4 5.83 -26.58 14.17
C LEU A 4 4.82 -25.43 14.31
N PHE A 5 4.97 -24.34 13.56
CA PHE A 5 4.12 -23.15 13.65
C PHE A 5 4.02 -22.48 12.28
N THR A 6 3.15 -22.98 11.42
CA THR A 6 2.67 -22.22 10.28
C THR A 6 1.73 -21.11 10.77
N VAL A 7 2.25 -19.89 10.86
CA VAL A 7 1.47 -18.69 11.18
C VAL A 7 0.72 -18.25 9.92
N TYR A 8 -0.60 -18.44 9.87
CA TYR A 8 -1.44 -18.21 8.69
C TYR A 8 -1.86 -16.73 8.46
N ALA A 9 -1.14 -15.77 9.02
CA ALA A 9 -1.47 -14.34 8.89
C ALA A 9 -0.73 -13.63 7.74
N GLN A 10 -0.04 -14.37 6.86
CA GLN A 10 0.91 -13.81 5.89
C GLN A 10 0.44 -14.07 4.44
N ILE A 11 0.37 -13.00 3.63
CA ILE A 11 0.16 -13.08 2.17
C ILE A 11 1.51 -13.18 1.43
N GLN A 12 2.64 -12.96 2.12
CA GLN A 12 4.01 -13.19 1.65
C GLN A 12 4.86 -13.80 2.78
N GLU A 13 5.72 -14.76 2.43
CA GLU A 13 6.64 -15.44 3.36
C GLU A 13 7.68 -14.50 3.98
N TRP A 14 8.09 -14.79 5.22
CA TRP A 14 9.02 -13.98 6.03
C TRP A 14 10.47 -14.12 5.59
N ASP A 15 10.74 -15.17 4.82
CA ASP A 15 12.03 -15.45 4.20
C ASP A 15 11.89 -15.17 2.69
N GLN A 16 12.59 -14.15 2.20
CA GLN A 16 12.49 -13.67 0.81
C GLN A 16 13.11 -14.65 -0.21
N THR A 17 13.52 -15.85 0.20
CA THR A 17 14.10 -16.86 -0.67
C THR A 17 13.13 -17.25 -1.81
N PHE A 18 11.81 -17.15 -1.60
CA PHE A 18 10.81 -17.46 -2.64
C PHE A 18 10.53 -16.32 -3.64
N LYS A 19 11.04 -15.10 -3.42
CA LYS A 19 11.01 -13.98 -4.39
C LYS A 19 12.41 -13.43 -4.75
N GLY A 20 13.45 -14.25 -4.59
CA GLY A 20 14.82 -13.88 -4.99
C GLY A 20 15.39 -12.65 -4.28
N GLY A 21 14.86 -12.29 -3.10
CA GLY A 21 15.39 -11.21 -2.28
C GLY A 21 16.39 -11.74 -1.24
N PRO A 22 17.38 -10.94 -0.81
CA PRO A 22 18.29 -11.34 0.26
C PRO A 22 17.50 -11.61 1.55
N SER A 23 17.85 -12.66 2.27
CA SER A 23 17.31 -12.98 3.59
C SER A 23 17.39 -11.74 4.48
N CYS A 24 16.25 -11.30 5.02
CA CYS A 24 16.20 -10.12 5.91
C CYS A 24 16.75 -10.43 7.32
N VAL A 25 17.13 -11.70 7.54
CA VAL A 25 17.83 -12.22 8.70
C VAL A 25 19.28 -12.44 8.31
N VAL A 26 20.19 -11.72 8.96
CA VAL A 26 21.64 -11.90 8.84
C VAL A 26 22.11 -12.45 10.18
N ASP A 27 22.90 -13.54 10.18
CA ASP A 27 23.45 -14.15 11.39
C ASP A 27 22.41 -14.51 12.49
N GLY A 28 21.20 -14.90 12.07
CA GLY A 28 20.14 -15.28 12.99
C GLY A 28 19.44 -14.10 13.69
N VAL A 29 19.81 -12.85 13.38
CA VAL A 29 19.11 -11.66 13.88
C VAL A 29 18.22 -11.02 12.81
N PRO A 30 16.92 -10.78 13.08
CA PRO A 30 16.05 -10.04 12.19
C PRO A 30 16.49 -8.59 12.08
N THR A 31 16.79 -8.13 10.86
CA THR A 31 17.18 -6.73 10.60
C THR A 31 15.95 -5.84 10.39
N LEU A 32 16.13 -4.51 10.40
CA LEU A 32 15.05 -3.55 10.10
C LEU A 32 14.43 -3.75 8.70
N LYS A 33 15.10 -4.44 7.78
CA LYS A 33 14.52 -4.83 6.48
C LYS A 33 13.34 -5.79 6.63
N CYS A 34 13.31 -6.63 7.67
CA CYS A 34 12.16 -7.50 7.91
C CYS A 34 10.91 -6.69 8.30
N LEU A 35 11.09 -5.55 8.97
CA LEU A 35 9.99 -4.68 9.37
C LEU A 35 9.32 -4.03 8.15
N GLU A 36 10.10 -3.66 7.13
CA GLU A 36 9.59 -3.13 5.85
C GLU A 36 8.59 -4.09 5.18
N ILE A 37 8.86 -5.39 5.22
CA ILE A 37 7.99 -6.44 4.64
C ILE A 37 6.64 -6.50 5.36
N VAL A 38 6.65 -6.46 6.69
CA VAL A 38 5.43 -6.47 7.51
C VAL A 38 4.59 -5.21 7.23
N PHE A 39 5.22 -4.04 7.21
CA PHE A 39 4.54 -2.80 6.87
C PHE A 39 4.00 -2.79 5.45
N GLY A 40 4.76 -3.30 4.47
CA GLY A 40 4.32 -3.41 3.08
C GLY A 40 3.08 -4.30 2.94
N ASN A 41 3.05 -5.43 3.64
CA ASN A 41 1.92 -6.35 3.63
C ASN A 41 0.65 -5.74 4.25
N ILE A 42 0.79 -5.04 5.38
CA ILE A 42 -0.31 -4.33 6.04
C ILE A 42 -0.83 -3.19 5.16
N LEU A 43 0.07 -2.39 4.57
CA LEU A 43 -0.29 -1.30 3.66
C LEU A 43 -0.99 -1.80 2.41
N TYR A 44 -0.55 -2.93 1.83
CA TYR A 44 -1.20 -3.53 0.67
C TYR A 44 -2.64 -3.95 0.99
N MET A 45 -2.83 -4.65 2.11
CA MET A 45 -4.16 -5.05 2.58
C MET A 45 -5.04 -3.83 2.88
N ALA A 46 -4.53 -2.84 3.60
CA ALA A 46 -5.25 -1.61 3.91
C ALA A 46 -5.64 -0.83 2.64
N SER A 47 -4.73 -0.73 1.66
CA SER A 47 -4.97 -0.05 0.38
C SER A 47 -6.11 -0.70 -0.41
N PHE A 48 -6.15 -2.04 -0.44
CA PHE A 48 -7.25 -2.78 -1.06
C PHE A 48 -8.60 -2.46 -0.40
N PHE A 49 -8.64 -2.45 0.94
CA PHE A 49 -9.86 -2.08 1.69
C PHE A 49 -10.30 -0.63 1.40
N ILE A 50 -9.37 0.32 1.34
CA ILE A 50 -9.66 1.74 1.06
C ILE A 50 -10.35 1.87 -0.31
N ILE A 51 -9.84 1.20 -1.34
CA ILE A 51 -10.42 1.26 -2.70
C ILE A 51 -11.85 0.73 -2.71
N ILE A 52 -12.12 -0.40 -2.04
CA ILE A 52 -13.46 -0.97 -1.94
C ILE A 52 -14.43 -0.01 -1.23
N VAL A 53 -14.01 0.56 -0.10
CA VAL A 53 -14.85 1.49 0.67
C VAL A 53 -15.16 2.74 -0.15
N LEU A 54 -14.15 3.33 -0.82
CA LEU A 54 -14.34 4.48 -1.69
C LEU A 54 -15.30 4.16 -2.84
N PHE A 55 -15.17 2.99 -3.46
CA PHE A 55 -16.09 2.55 -4.52
C PHE A 55 -17.53 2.46 -4.04
N ILE A 56 -17.78 1.84 -2.88
CA ILE A 56 -19.13 1.74 -2.29
C ILE A 56 -19.70 3.14 -1.99
N MET A 57 -18.90 4.03 -1.42
CA MET A 57 -19.33 5.40 -1.12
C MET A 57 -19.68 6.18 -2.40
N PHE A 58 -18.92 6.00 -3.48
CA PHE A 58 -19.20 6.61 -4.78
C PHE A 58 -20.51 6.11 -5.36
N VAL A 59 -20.75 4.79 -5.33
CA VAL A 59 -21.98 4.17 -5.83
C VAL A 59 -23.18 4.67 -5.03
N VAL A 60 -23.16 4.55 -3.71
CA VAL A 60 -24.27 4.97 -2.84
C VAL A 60 -24.52 6.47 -2.91
N GLY A 61 -23.47 7.29 -2.96
CA GLY A 61 -23.57 8.74 -3.11
C GLY A 61 -24.21 9.14 -4.45
N SER A 62 -23.79 8.50 -5.54
CA SER A 62 -24.32 8.75 -6.89
C SER A 62 -25.77 8.32 -7.02
N PHE A 63 -26.12 7.12 -6.54
CA PHE A 63 -27.51 6.64 -6.58
C PHE A 63 -28.43 7.55 -5.76
N LYS A 64 -28.04 7.92 -4.54
CA LYS A 64 -28.84 8.86 -3.73
C LYS A 64 -29.01 10.21 -4.41
N TYR A 65 -28.00 10.70 -5.12
CA TYR A 65 -28.10 11.96 -5.85
C TYR A 65 -29.13 11.87 -6.98
N LEU A 66 -29.07 10.80 -7.78
CA LEU A 66 -29.99 10.57 -8.91
C LEU A 66 -31.43 10.33 -8.46
N THR A 67 -31.64 9.58 -7.36
CA THR A 67 -32.98 9.28 -6.84
C THR A 67 -33.56 10.36 -5.92
N SER A 68 -32.91 11.53 -5.82
CA SER A 68 -33.38 12.61 -4.94
C SER A 68 -34.60 13.36 -5.46
N PHE A 69 -35.04 13.14 -6.71
CA PHE A 69 -36.23 13.73 -7.34
C PHE A 69 -36.42 15.25 -7.12
N GLY A 70 -35.34 16.02 -6.91
CA GLY A 70 -35.40 17.46 -6.67
C GLY A 70 -35.60 17.88 -5.21
N ASN A 71 -35.66 16.96 -4.24
CA ASN A 71 -35.68 17.31 -2.82
C ASN A 71 -34.32 17.89 -2.39
N ALA A 72 -34.31 19.18 -2.01
CA ALA A 72 -33.10 19.91 -1.62
C ALA A 72 -32.33 19.25 -0.46
N GLU A 73 -33.02 18.62 0.48
CA GLU A 73 -32.38 17.97 1.63
C GLU A 73 -31.65 16.68 1.21
N ALA A 74 -32.30 15.87 0.38
CA ALA A 74 -31.73 14.64 -0.15
C ALA A 74 -30.52 14.92 -1.06
N ILE A 75 -30.62 15.94 -1.91
CA ILE A 75 -29.52 16.39 -2.77
C ILE A 75 -28.32 16.84 -1.93
N LYS A 76 -28.55 17.68 -0.91
CA LYS A 76 -27.48 18.18 -0.04
C LYS A 76 -26.76 17.04 0.68
N LYS A 77 -27.50 16.03 1.14
CA LYS A 77 -26.93 14.84 1.80
C LYS A 77 -26.13 13.96 0.83
N ALA A 78 -26.63 13.77 -0.40
CA ALA A 78 -25.92 13.01 -1.43
C ALA A 78 -24.64 13.72 -1.89
N GLN A 79 -24.70 15.03 -2.12
CA GLN A 79 -23.52 15.84 -2.42
C GLN A 79 -22.50 15.85 -1.29
N GLY A 80 -22.94 15.89 -0.03
CA GLY A 80 -22.04 15.74 1.12
C GLY A 80 -21.28 14.42 1.06
N THR A 81 -21.98 13.31 0.80
CA THR A 81 -21.38 11.98 0.67
C THR A 81 -20.35 11.93 -0.46
N LEU A 82 -20.69 12.47 -1.63
CA LEU A 82 -19.79 12.55 -2.78
C LEU A 82 -18.56 13.43 -2.51
N LYS A 83 -18.74 14.57 -1.82
CA LYS A 83 -17.62 15.43 -1.42
C LYS A 83 -16.63 14.70 -0.53
N TYR A 84 -17.11 13.98 0.49
CA TYR A 84 -16.24 13.21 1.38
C TYR A 84 -15.53 12.08 0.63
N ALA A 85 -16.23 11.35 -0.25
CA ALA A 85 -15.62 10.32 -1.10
C ALA A 85 -14.53 10.89 -2.02
N LEU A 86 -14.78 12.06 -2.62
CA LEU A 86 -13.82 12.73 -3.50
C LEU A 86 -12.59 13.22 -2.73
N ILE A 87 -12.78 13.81 -1.53
CA ILE A 87 -11.67 14.25 -0.67
C ILE A 87 -10.81 13.06 -0.26
N GLY A 88 -11.42 11.94 0.15
CA GLY A 88 -10.69 10.72 0.49
C GLY A 88 -9.90 10.17 -0.71
N PHE A 89 -10.49 10.19 -1.90
CA PHE A 89 -9.81 9.78 -3.12
C PHE A 89 -8.63 10.69 -3.48
N ILE A 90 -8.79 12.01 -3.39
CA ILE A 90 -7.72 12.97 -3.65
C ILE A 90 -6.56 12.77 -2.68
N LEU A 91 -6.84 12.55 -1.38
CA LEU A 91 -5.81 12.27 -0.39
C LEU A 91 -5.07 10.95 -0.66
N PHE A 92 -5.78 9.92 -1.12
CA PHE A 92 -5.17 8.65 -1.48
C PHE A 92 -4.22 8.80 -2.68
N VAL A 93 -4.66 9.50 -3.74
CA VAL A 93 -3.85 9.77 -4.92
C VAL A 93 -2.66 10.69 -4.59
N SER A 94 -2.86 11.71 -3.74
CA SER A 94 -1.78 12.62 -3.37
C SER A 94 -0.70 11.91 -2.56
N ALA A 95 -1.05 10.99 -1.66
CA ALA A 95 -0.08 10.18 -0.93
C ALA A 95 0.79 9.35 -1.90
N PHE A 96 0.17 8.72 -2.91
CA PHE A 96 0.89 7.98 -3.94
C PHE A 96 1.81 8.89 -4.78
N LEU A 97 1.33 10.07 -5.15
CA LEU A 97 2.11 11.05 -5.90
C LEU A 97 3.34 11.50 -5.10
N ILE A 98 3.18 11.82 -3.82
CA ILE A 98 4.29 12.22 -2.94
C ILE A 98 5.34 11.09 -2.85
N MET A 99 4.92 9.84 -2.65
CA MET A 99 5.83 8.70 -2.64
C MET A 99 6.62 8.58 -3.95
N THR A 100 5.93 8.74 -5.08
CA THR A 100 6.55 8.67 -6.42
C THR A 100 7.55 9.81 -6.65
N ILE A 101 7.22 11.02 -6.20
CA ILE A 101 8.11 12.19 -6.27
C ILE A 101 9.37 11.94 -5.44
N ILE A 102 9.22 11.43 -4.21
CA ILE A 102 10.36 11.11 -3.35
C ILE A 102 11.26 10.06 -4.01
N GLN A 103 10.67 8.99 -4.55
CA GLN A 103 11.43 7.96 -5.27
C GLN A 103 12.17 8.51 -6.48
N THR A 104 11.51 9.36 -7.27
CA THR A 104 12.10 9.87 -8.51
C THR A 104 13.20 10.90 -8.23
N LEU A 105 12.99 11.79 -7.26
CA LEU A 105 13.92 12.89 -6.96
C LEU A 105 15.10 12.45 -6.08
N PHE A 106 14.88 11.56 -5.11
CA PHE A 106 15.92 11.15 -4.17
C PHE A 106 16.56 9.80 -4.52
N LEU A 107 15.86 8.91 -5.23
CA LEU A 107 16.37 7.58 -5.58
C LEU A 107 16.69 7.41 -7.08
N GLY A 108 16.44 8.42 -7.92
CA GLY A 108 16.95 8.46 -9.30
C GLY A 108 16.60 7.24 -10.15
N GLY A 109 15.31 7.01 -10.40
CA GLY A 109 14.84 6.05 -11.41
C GLY A 109 14.11 4.83 -10.87
N THR A 110 12.99 4.52 -11.52
CA THR A 110 12.12 3.37 -11.26
C THR A 110 12.85 2.04 -11.34
N GLN A 111 12.72 1.22 -10.31
CA GLN A 111 12.95 -0.23 -10.38
C GLN A 111 11.64 -0.96 -10.06
N GLN A 112 10.93 -1.29 -11.14
CA GLN A 112 9.79 -2.18 -11.15
C GLN A 112 10.10 -3.34 -12.11
N ASP A 113 11.08 -4.18 -11.77
CA ASP A 113 11.15 -5.59 -12.20
C ASP A 113 12.21 -6.31 -11.35
N GLY A 114 12.06 -7.62 -11.16
CA GLY A 114 12.85 -8.46 -10.26
C GLY A 114 14.37 -8.41 -10.49
N SER A 115 15.12 -8.64 -9.41
CA SER A 115 16.57 -8.83 -9.37
C SER A 115 17.42 -7.62 -9.76
N THR A 116 17.58 -6.68 -8.82
CA THR A 116 18.86 -6.10 -8.33
C THR A 116 18.58 -4.70 -7.78
N LYS A 117 18.22 -4.62 -6.50
CA LYS A 117 18.18 -3.34 -5.77
C LYS A 117 19.64 -2.91 -5.48
N PRO A 118 20.20 -1.85 -6.08
CA PRO A 118 21.43 -1.27 -5.56
C PRO A 118 21.12 -0.70 -4.17
N ASN A 119 21.65 -1.37 -3.15
CA ASN A 119 21.40 -1.04 -1.76
C ASN A 119 22.05 0.31 -1.42
N LEU A 120 21.30 1.20 -0.76
CA LEU A 120 21.77 2.50 -0.24
C LEU A 120 22.95 2.40 0.76
N PHE A 121 23.32 1.17 1.16
CA PHE A 121 24.39 0.88 2.12
C PHE A 121 25.16 -0.39 1.72
N GLU A 122 25.47 -0.56 0.43
CA GLU A 122 26.51 -1.53 0.08
C GLU A 122 27.88 -0.94 0.48
N PHE A 123 28.21 -1.04 1.76
CA PHE A 123 29.58 -0.86 2.21
C PHE A 123 30.38 -2.05 1.70
N LYS A 124 30.98 -1.88 0.52
CA LYS A 124 32.10 -2.70 0.07
C LYS A 124 33.25 -2.48 1.07
N LEU A 125 33.33 -3.32 2.09
CA LEU A 125 34.60 -3.52 2.78
C LEU A 125 35.48 -4.26 1.77
N GLY A 126 36.55 -3.58 1.33
CA GLY A 126 37.57 -4.19 0.50
C GLY A 126 38.24 -5.35 1.23
N GLU A 127 38.53 -6.41 0.46
CA GLU A 127 39.27 -7.64 0.81
C GLU A 127 39.14 -8.20 2.24
#